data_AF-R1EF16-F1
#
_entry.id   AF-R1EF16-F1
#
_cell.length_a   1.000
_cell.length_b   1.000
_cell.length_c   1.000
_cell.angle_alpha   90.00
_cell.angle_beta   90.00
_cell.angle_gamma   90.00
#
_symmetry.space_group_name_H-M   'P 1'
#
loop_
_entity.id
_entity.type
_entity.pdbx_description
1 polymer ?
#
loop_
_entity_poly.entity_id
_entity_poly.type
_entity_poly.pdbx_seq_one_letter_code
_entity_poly.pdbx_strand_id
1 'polypeptide(L)'
;MTLGAREEFKIYLLMYAKRLGAEGLKGKIEELLRSLMGNIFEDEDDDKDGGKVLGEGEANGSSQGSTNKEELVGWKREELLKEVVVVLGKHRDLQRITVPYARLLGVVEQQRPANEDGEMDTEL
;
A
#
# COMPACT_ATOMS: atom_id res chain seq x y z
N MET A 1 -25.98 5.59 8.68
CA MET A 1 -25.14 6.76 8.33
C MET A 1 -24.01 6.25 7.43
N THR A 2 -23.25 7.11 6.73
CA THR A 2 -21.90 6.82 6.18
C THR A 2 -21.70 6.09 4.82
N LEU A 3 -22.61 6.14 3.84
CA LEU A 3 -22.27 5.71 2.44
C LEU A 3 -21.48 6.78 1.64
N GLY A 4 -21.08 7.88 2.27
CA GLY A 4 -20.18 8.89 1.69
C GLY A 4 -18.82 8.96 2.40
N ALA A 5 -18.79 8.67 3.71
CA ALA A 5 -17.57 8.78 4.51
C ALA A 5 -16.50 7.75 4.09
N ARG A 6 -16.92 6.57 3.62
CA ARG A 6 -16.02 5.53 3.11
C ARG A 6 -15.36 5.94 1.80
N GLU A 7 -16.10 6.58 0.92
CA GLU A 7 -15.66 7.07 -0.39
C GLU A 7 -14.79 8.32 -0.22
N GLU A 8 -15.18 9.22 0.68
CA GLU A 8 -14.38 10.39 1.08
C GLU A 8 -13.03 9.97 1.66
N PHE A 9 -13.00 8.97 2.55
CA PHE A 9 -11.74 8.43 3.08
C PHE A 9 -10.78 8.01 1.97
N LYS A 10 -11.29 7.26 0.97
CA LYS A 10 -10.50 6.82 -0.17
C LYS A 10 -9.98 8.00 -1.00
N ILE A 11 -10.83 9.01 -1.26
CA ILE A 11 -10.42 10.23 -1.96
C ILE A 11 -9.28 10.94 -1.22
N TYR A 12 -9.41 11.12 0.10
CA TYR A 12 -8.38 11.77 0.92
C TYR A 12 -7.09 10.96 0.97
N LEU A 13 -7.18 9.62 1.07
CA LEU A 13 -6.03 8.73 1.03
C LEU A 13 -5.24 8.89 -0.28
N LEU A 14 -5.93 8.88 -1.42
CA LEU A 14 -5.28 9.04 -2.74
C LEU A 14 -4.71 10.44 -2.93
N MET A 15 -5.39 11.48 -2.42
CA MET A 15 -4.89 12.85 -2.44
C MET A 15 -3.61 12.98 -1.61
N TYR A 16 -3.59 12.37 -0.42
CA TYR A 16 -2.41 12.31 0.44
C TYR A 16 -1.25 11.57 -0.23
N ALA A 17 -1.48 10.38 -0.79
CA ALA A 17 -0.46 9.63 -1.54
C ALA A 17 0.09 10.44 -2.72
N LYS A 18 -0.77 11.13 -3.47
CA LYS A 18 -0.34 12.03 -4.56
C LYS A 18 0.55 13.16 -4.06
N ARG A 19 0.22 13.75 -2.90
CA ARG A 19 1.02 14.83 -2.31
C ARG A 19 2.38 14.33 -1.84
N LEU A 20 2.43 13.19 -1.12
CA LEU A 20 3.68 12.53 -0.74
C LEU A 20 4.55 12.24 -1.95
N GLY A 21 3.93 11.76 -3.04
CA GLY A 21 4.62 11.48 -4.29
C GLY A 21 5.24 12.72 -4.92
N ALA A 22 4.50 13.83 -4.95
CA ALA A 22 4.97 15.12 -5.47
C ALA A 22 6.09 15.75 -4.61
N GLU A 23 6.08 15.51 -3.30
CA GLU A 23 7.12 15.99 -2.37
C GLU A 23 8.34 15.06 -2.28
N GLY A 24 8.27 13.84 -2.83
CA GLY A 24 9.37 12.87 -2.80
C GLY A 24 9.67 12.32 -1.40
N LEU A 25 8.69 12.30 -0.49
CA LEU A 25 8.86 11.86 0.90
C LEU A 25 8.93 10.33 1.03
N LYS A 26 10.05 9.75 0.59
CA LYS A 26 10.26 8.29 0.46
C LYS A 26 9.97 7.49 1.73
N GLY A 27 10.40 7.98 2.90
CA GLY A 27 10.14 7.31 4.18
C GLY A 27 8.64 7.22 4.49
N LYS A 28 7.90 8.32 4.35
CA LYS A 28 6.44 8.36 4.58
C LYS A 28 5.65 7.53 3.57
N ILE A 29 6.15 7.44 2.34
CA ILE A 29 5.59 6.55 1.33
C ILE A 29 5.77 5.09 1.73
N GLU A 30 6.96 4.72 2.20
CA GLU A 30 7.23 3.34 2.62
C GLU A 30 6.40 2.94 3.84
N GLU A 31 6.30 3.81 4.85
CA GLU A 31 5.41 3.64 6.01
C GLU A 31 3.95 3.42 5.57
N LEU A 32 3.44 4.26 4.66
CA LEU A 32 2.09 4.16 4.14
C LEU A 32 1.83 2.81 3.45
N LEU A 33 2.75 2.39 2.58
CA LEU A 33 2.61 1.14 1.83
C LEU A 33 2.67 -0.09 2.77
N ARG A 34 3.52 -0.07 3.81
CA ARG A 34 3.61 -1.14 4.82
C ARG A 34 2.36 -1.21 5.70
N SER A 35 1.83 -0.06 6.12
CA SER A 35 0.61 0.04 6.91
C SER A 35 -0.60 -0.49 6.13
N LEU A 36 -0.70 -0.16 4.84
CA LEU A 36 -1.74 -0.69 3.96
C LEU A 36 -1.55 -2.19 3.67
N MET A 37 -0.34 -2.73 3.62
CA MET A 37 -0.11 -4.17 3.51
C MET A 37 -0.58 -4.96 4.75
N GLY A 38 -0.86 -4.29 5.86
CA GLY A 38 -1.36 -4.91 7.08
C GLY A 38 -0.28 -5.23 8.12
N ASN A 39 0.96 -4.82 7.89
CA ASN A 39 1.95 -4.68 8.96
C ASN A 39 1.67 -3.36 9.67
N ILE A 40 0.75 -3.43 10.62
CA ILE A 40 0.65 -2.47 11.71
C ILE A 40 1.99 -2.59 12.44
N PHE A 41 2.88 -1.61 12.25
CA PHE A 41 3.92 -1.40 13.23
C PHE A 41 3.17 -1.10 14.53
N GLU A 42 3.24 -2.02 15.49
CA GLU A 42 3.21 -1.62 16.88
C GLU A 42 4.43 -0.71 17.02
N ASP A 43 4.21 0.57 17.28
CA ASP A 43 5.29 1.51 17.55
C ASP A 43 6.03 1.02 18.82
N GLU A 44 7.13 0.28 18.63
CA GLU A 44 8.09 -0.08 19.69
C GLU A 44 8.99 1.13 20.00
N ASP A 45 8.39 2.22 20.49
CA ASP A 45 9.10 3.30 21.18
C ASP A 45 8.47 3.54 22.57
N ASP A 46 8.27 2.45 23.31
CA ASP A 46 8.22 2.48 24.78
C ASP A 46 9.13 1.37 25.33
N ASP A 47 10.34 1.78 25.72
CA ASP A 47 11.20 1.06 26.64
C ASP A 47 10.37 0.59 27.87
N LYS A 48 10.05 -0.71 27.94
CA LYS A 48 10.46 -1.62 29.04
C LYS A 48 9.76 -2.98 29.00
N ASP A 49 10.62 -4.00 28.99
CA ASP A 49 10.51 -5.26 29.73
C ASP A 49 9.53 -6.34 29.23
N GLY A 50 10.14 -7.49 28.89
CA GLY A 50 9.61 -8.81 29.24
C GLY A 50 8.38 -9.29 28.49
N GLY A 51 8.60 -10.07 27.42
CA GLY A 51 7.53 -10.62 26.60
C GLY A 51 6.48 -11.43 27.35
N LYS A 52 5.24 -11.43 26.84
CA LYS A 52 4.30 -12.52 27.02
C LYS A 52 3.15 -12.50 26.00
N VAL A 53 3.15 -13.55 25.18
CA VAL A 53 2.04 -14.42 24.78
C VAL A 53 0.61 -13.94 25.08
N LEU A 54 -0.22 -13.94 24.02
CA LEU A 54 -1.66 -14.25 23.94
C LEU A 54 -2.46 -14.28 25.26
N GLY A 55 -3.56 -13.50 25.31
CA GLY A 55 -4.79 -13.95 25.96
C GLY A 55 -5.49 -12.95 26.90
N GLU A 56 -6.72 -12.64 26.51
CA GLU A 56 -7.92 -12.50 27.35
C GLU A 56 -8.14 -11.22 28.17
N GLY A 57 -9.28 -10.57 27.87
CA GLY A 57 -9.86 -9.45 28.60
C GLY A 57 -11.24 -9.10 28.02
N GLU A 58 -12.26 -9.85 28.44
CA GLU A 58 -13.67 -9.63 28.10
C GLU A 58 -14.25 -8.37 28.76
N ALA A 59 -15.16 -7.72 28.01
CA ALA A 59 -16.40 -7.05 28.43
C ALA A 59 -16.52 -5.58 27.97
N ASN A 60 -17.11 -5.35 26.79
CA ASN A 60 -18.51 -4.91 26.63
C ASN A 60 -18.72 -4.18 25.28
N GLY A 61 -19.59 -4.73 24.41
CA GLY A 61 -20.24 -3.99 23.31
C GLY A 61 -19.68 -4.15 21.89
N SER A 62 -20.24 -5.14 21.16
CA SER A 62 -20.22 -5.31 19.69
C SER A 62 -18.98 -5.94 19.03
N SER A 63 -19.00 -7.28 19.02
CA SER A 63 -18.50 -8.20 17.98
C SER A 63 -17.89 -7.57 16.70
N GLN A 64 -16.58 -7.31 16.66
CA GLN A 64 -15.83 -7.23 15.39
C GLN A 64 -14.29 -7.40 15.56
N GLY A 65 -13.87 -8.41 16.33
CA GLY A 65 -12.48 -8.56 16.77
C GLY A 65 -11.52 -9.31 15.85
N SER A 66 -12.01 -10.05 14.84
CA SER A 66 -11.13 -11.00 14.11
C SER A 66 -11.17 -10.92 12.57
N THR A 67 -11.97 -10.01 11.99
CA THR A 67 -12.08 -9.84 10.52
C THR A 67 -11.57 -8.48 10.02
N ASN A 68 -11.27 -7.53 10.91
CA ASN A 68 -10.90 -6.15 10.56
C ASN A 68 -9.42 -5.95 10.19
N LYS A 69 -8.60 -7.01 10.13
CA LYS A 69 -7.20 -6.84 9.69
C LYS A 69 -7.10 -6.64 8.18
N GLU A 70 -8.06 -7.15 7.41
CA GLU A 70 -8.07 -7.11 5.94
C GLU A 70 -8.79 -5.88 5.37
N GLU A 71 -9.66 -5.25 6.16
CA GLU A 71 -10.45 -4.09 5.74
C GLU A 71 -10.07 -2.82 6.52
N LEU A 72 -10.14 -1.68 5.82
CA LEU A 72 -9.91 -0.35 6.36
C LEU A 72 -11.07 0.55 5.93
N VAL A 73 -11.88 1.00 6.89
CA VAL A 73 -13.09 1.81 6.63
C VAL A 73 -14.02 1.12 5.61
N GLY A 74 -14.13 -0.21 5.69
CA GLY A 74 -14.94 -1.03 4.80
C GLY A 74 -14.36 -1.29 3.40
N TRP A 75 -13.15 -0.79 3.09
CA TRP A 75 -12.41 -1.16 1.87
C TRP A 75 -11.43 -2.27 2.16
N LYS A 76 -11.25 -3.21 1.22
CA LYS A 76 -10.12 -4.13 1.29
C LYS A 76 -8.82 -3.34 1.21
N ARG A 77 -7.92 -3.59 2.15
CA ARG A 77 -6.61 -2.92 2.21
C ARG A 77 -5.80 -3.13 0.92
N GLU A 78 -5.91 -4.32 0.34
CA GLU A 78 -5.30 -4.66 -0.95
C GLU A 78 -5.76 -3.73 -2.09
N GLU A 79 -7.06 -3.42 -2.15
CA GLU A 79 -7.63 -2.52 -3.15
C GLU A 79 -7.10 -1.09 -2.97
N LEU A 80 -7.04 -0.61 -1.73
CA LEU A 80 -6.47 0.70 -1.42
C LEU A 80 -4.98 0.76 -1.77
N LEU A 81 -4.23 -0.28 -1.43
CA LEU A 81 -2.80 -0.39 -1.72
C LEU A 81 -2.56 -0.36 -3.23
N LYS A 82 -3.36 -1.09 -4.02
CA LYS A 82 -3.27 -1.10 -5.48
C LYS A 82 -3.43 0.31 -6.06
N GLU A 83 -4.44 1.05 -5.63
CA GLU A 83 -4.66 2.42 -6.13
C GLU A 83 -3.56 3.38 -5.71
N VAL A 84 -3.10 3.30 -4.45
CA VAL A 84 -1.98 4.10 -3.94
C VAL A 84 -0.69 3.82 -4.73
N VAL A 85 -0.38 2.55 -5.02
CA VAL A 85 0.78 2.15 -5.82
C VAL A 85 0.69 2.70 -7.24
N VAL A 86 -0.48 2.67 -7.88
CA VAL A 86 -0.70 3.25 -9.22
C VAL A 86 -0.48 4.76 -9.22
N VAL A 87 -0.95 5.48 -8.20
CA VAL A 87 -0.73 6.93 -8.07
C VAL A 87 0.76 7.23 -7.93
N LEU A 88 1.47 6.51 -7.06
CA LEU A 88 2.88 6.73 -6.78
C LEU A 88 3.79 6.28 -7.93
N GLY A 89 3.42 5.26 -8.69
CA GLY A 89 4.18 4.74 -9.84
C GLY A 89 4.38 5.75 -10.98
N LYS A 90 3.58 6.83 -11.01
CA LYS A 90 3.77 7.97 -11.94
C LYS A 90 5.07 8.73 -11.70
N HIS A 91 5.62 8.65 -10.49
CA HIS A 91 6.87 9.29 -10.11
C HIS A 91 8.04 8.30 -10.27
N ARG A 92 8.92 8.55 -11.24
CA ARG A 92 10.00 7.63 -11.63
C ARG A 92 10.96 7.32 -10.47
N ASP A 93 11.24 8.31 -9.63
CA ASP A 93 12.12 8.21 -8.46
C ASP A 93 11.56 7.35 -7.32
N LEU A 94 10.24 7.12 -7.32
CA LEU A 94 9.54 6.28 -6.35
C LEU A 94 9.34 4.84 -6.84
N GLN A 95 9.58 4.56 -8.13
CA GLN A 95 9.42 3.21 -8.70
C GLN A 95 10.27 2.15 -8.01
N ARG A 96 11.46 2.52 -7.50
CA ARG A 96 12.28 1.60 -6.70
C ARG A 96 11.54 1.10 -5.44
N ILE A 97 10.69 1.94 -4.85
CA ILE A 97 9.89 1.60 -3.68
C ILE A 97 8.59 0.94 -4.11
N THR A 98 7.90 1.43 -5.15
CA THR A 98 6.54 0.98 -5.49
C THR A 98 6.49 -0.31 -6.31
N VAL A 99 7.50 -0.59 -7.16
CA VAL A 99 7.53 -1.80 -8.01
C VAL A 99 7.46 -3.11 -7.22
N PRO A 100 8.18 -3.29 -6.09
CA PRO A 100 8.02 -4.47 -5.24
C PRO A 100 6.57 -4.71 -4.78
N TYR A 101 5.87 -3.65 -4.36
CA TYR A 101 4.45 -3.74 -3.93
C TYR A 101 3.55 -4.03 -5.14
N ALA A 102 3.80 -3.40 -6.29
CA ALA A 102 3.05 -3.65 -7.51
C ALA A 102 3.18 -5.11 -8.00
N ARG A 103 4.37 -5.72 -7.84
CA ARG A 103 4.62 -7.13 -8.16
C ARG A 103 3.89 -8.07 -7.20
N LEU A 104 3.90 -7.79 -5.90
CA LEU A 104 3.17 -8.56 -4.90
C LEU A 104 1.67 -8.60 -5.20
N LEU A 105 1.13 -7.49 -5.70
CA LEU A 105 -0.28 -7.33 -6.06
C LEU A 105 -0.63 -7.85 -7.47
N GLY A 106 0.34 -8.36 -8.23
CA GLY A 106 0.12 -8.80 -9.61
C GLY A 106 -0.29 -7.66 -10.57
N VAL A 107 0.02 -6.40 -10.24
CA VAL A 107 -0.38 -5.21 -11.01
C VAL A 107 0.61 -4.90 -12.13
N VAL A 108 1.84 -5.39 -12.02
CA VAL A 108 2.84 -5.26 -13.09
C VAL A 108 2.66 -6.40 -14.07
N GLU A 109 1.92 -6.15 -15.15
CA GLU A 109 2.09 -6.91 -16.38
C GLU A 109 3.55 -6.66 -16.83
N GLN A 110 4.32 -7.73 -16.99
CA GLN A 110 5.72 -7.62 -17.45
C GLN A 110 5.71 -6.96 -18.82
N GLN A 111 5.90 -5.65 -18.89
CA GLN A 111 6.30 -5.00 -20.12
C GLN A 111 7.66 -5.59 -20.51
N ARG A 112 7.63 -6.58 -21.42
CA ARG A 112 8.79 -6.94 -22.21
C ARG A 112 9.31 -5.65 -22.85
N PRO A 113 10.61 -5.32 -22.75
CA PRO A 113 11.14 -4.24 -23.56
C PRO A 113 10.93 -4.63 -25.02
N ALA A 114 10.08 -3.88 -25.73
CA ALA A 114 9.92 -3.96 -27.17
C ALA A 114 11.18 -3.39 -27.83
N ASN A 115 12.26 -4.15 -27.81
CA ASN A 115 13.50 -3.86 -28.54
C ASN A 115 14.01 -5.17 -29.18
N GLU A 116 13.28 -5.67 -30.18
CA GLU A 116 13.75 -6.70 -31.11
C GLU A 116 13.27 -6.36 -32.53
N ASP A 117 13.66 -5.19 -33.05
CA ASP A 117 13.66 -4.96 -34.50
C ASP A 117 15.12 -4.82 -34.95
N GLY A 118 15.80 -5.97 -34.94
CA GLY A 118 17.04 -6.17 -35.66
C GLY A 118 16.72 -6.65 -37.07
N GLU A 119 16.53 -5.72 -37.99
CA GLU A 119 16.52 -5.99 -39.44
C GLU A 119 17.45 -4.96 -40.11
N MET A 120 18.75 -5.26 -40.09
CA MET A 120 19.70 -4.64 -41.01
C MET A 120 19.75 -5.53 -42.26
N ASP A 121 18.87 -5.25 -43.21
CA ASP A 121 19.11 -5.65 -44.61
C ASP A 121 20.34 -4.91 -45.11
N THR A 122 21.49 -5.58 -45.10
CA THR A 122 22.60 -5.22 -45.97
C THR A 122 22.44 -6.00 -47.27
N GLU A 123 21.60 -5.50 -48.16
CA GLU A 123 21.75 -5.76 -49.59
C GLU A 123 22.80 -4.79 -50.14
N LEU A 124 23.92 -5.35 -50.65
CA LEU A 124 24.65 -4.95 -51.87
C LEU A 124 25.81 -5.93 -52.13
#